data_AF-A0A953G3Z9-F1
#
_entry.id   AF-A0A953G3Z9-F1
#
_cell.length_a   1.000
_cell.length_b   1.000
_cell.length_c   1.000
_cell.angle_alpha   90.00
_cell.angle_beta   90.00
_cell.angle_gamma   90.00
#
_symmetry.space_group_name_H-M   'P 1'
#
loop_
_entity.id
_entity.type
_entity.pdbx_description
1 polymer ?
#
loop_
_entity_poly.entity_id
_entity_poly.type
_entity_poly.pdbx_seq_one_letter_code
_entity_poly.pdbx_strand_id
1 'polypeptide(L)'
;MKLEEYIFYGIEAFDRGEQEHALLHACMAIDGTFQKSVNATSSTRSGYIKFIRDYYWILEPMTGSGVDFDNTYWGNIKLKDEKGKDIEKLDMASFILYF
;
A
#
# COMPACT_ATOMS: atom_id res chain seq x y z
N MET A 1 -17.88 9.45 1.46
CA MET A 1 -17.39 9.11 2.80
C MET A 1 -16.19 9.96 3.12
N LYS A 2 -16.04 10.37 4.38
CA LYS A 2 -14.82 11.00 4.88
C LYS A 2 -13.76 9.93 5.16
N LEU A 3 -12.50 10.36 5.20
CA LEU A 3 -11.37 9.46 5.42
C LEU A 3 -11.51 8.67 6.73
N GLU A 4 -11.96 9.35 7.78
CA GLU A 4 -12.21 8.73 9.09
C GLU A 4 -13.26 7.60 9.04
N GLU A 5 -14.27 7.71 8.18
CA GLU A 5 -15.33 6.70 8.07
C GLU A 5 -14.81 5.39 7.48
N TYR A 6 -13.84 5.45 6.56
CA TYR A 6 -13.19 4.25 6.03
C TYR A 6 -12.42 3.49 7.11
N ILE A 7 -11.79 4.21 8.04
CA ILE A 7 -11.07 3.58 9.15
C ILE A 7 -12.06 2.88 10.08
N PHE A 8 -13.15 3.56 10.47
CA PHE A 8 -14.16 2.98 11.35
C PHE A 8 -14.82 1.74 10.74
N TYR A 9 -15.26 1.79 9.48
CA TYR A 9 -15.87 0.61 8.85
C TYR A 9 -14.88 -0.53 8.63
N GLY A 10 -13.60 -0.22 8.39
CA GLY A 10 -12.55 -1.23 8.31
C GLY A 10 -12.41 -2.01 9.62
N ILE A 11 -12.39 -1.29 10.75
CA ILE A 11 -12.30 -1.88 12.09
C ILE A 11 -13.56 -2.70 12.39
N GLU A 12 -14.76 -2.15 12.16
CA GLU A 12 -16.02 -2.88 12.41
C GLU A 12 -16.12 -4.15 11.55
N ALA A 13 -15.75 -4.08 10.28
CA ALA A 13 -15.72 -5.25 9.39
C ALA A 13 -14.73 -6.30 9.89
N PHE A 14 -13.55 -5.87 10.38
CA PHE A 14 -12.55 -6.78 10.94
C PHE A 14 -13.09 -7.48 12.20
N ASP A 15 -13.73 -6.75 13.11
CA ASP A 15 -14.34 -7.29 14.33
C ASP A 15 -15.47 -8.29 14.02
N ARG A 16 -16.18 -8.11 12.89
CA ARG A 16 -17.18 -9.06 12.38
C ARG A 16 -16.58 -10.26 11.65
N GLY A 17 -15.26 -10.32 11.45
CA GLY A 17 -14.58 -11.36 10.68
C GLY A 17 -14.71 -11.19 9.16
N GLU A 18 -15.19 -10.05 8.68
CA GLU A 18 -15.38 -9.71 7.27
C GLU A 18 -14.05 -9.19 6.66
N GLN A 19 -13.05 -10.07 6.57
CA GLN A 19 -11.68 -9.70 6.22
C GLN A 19 -11.55 -8.96 4.88
N GLU A 20 -12.30 -9.37 3.84
CA GLU A 20 -12.27 -8.70 2.54
C GLU A 20 -12.84 -7.28 2.60
N HIS A 21 -13.91 -7.08 3.36
CA HIS A 21 -14.51 -5.76 3.57
C HIS A 21 -13.61 -4.86 4.41
N ALA A 22 -12.99 -5.40 5.45
CA ALA A 22 -12.01 -4.71 6.26
C ALA A 22 -10.81 -4.24 5.41
N LEU A 23 -10.30 -5.13 4.56
CA LEU A 23 -9.19 -4.83 3.65
C LEU A 23 -9.57 -3.75 2.64
N LEU A 24 -10.76 -3.83 2.03
CA LEU A 24 -11.25 -2.83 1.09
C LEU A 24 -11.27 -1.43 1.73
N HIS A 25 -11.83 -1.33 2.94
CA HIS A 25 -11.90 -0.07 3.67
C HIS A 25 -10.51 0.45 4.09
N ALA A 26 -9.58 -0.45 4.45
CA ALA A 26 -8.20 -0.08 4.71
C ALA A 26 -7.51 0.49 3.45
N CYS A 27 -7.67 -0.15 2.30
CA CYS A 27 -7.14 0.36 1.02
C CYS A 27 -7.69 1.74 0.67
N MET A 28 -9.00 1.96 0.85
CA MET A 28 -9.63 3.27 0.63
C MET A 28 -9.09 4.35 1.57
N ALA A 29 -8.81 4.01 2.84
CA ALA A 29 -8.21 4.93 3.78
C ALA A 29 -6.76 5.29 3.39
N ILE A 30 -5.97 4.31 2.95
CA ILE A 30 -4.59 4.54 2.50
C ILE A 30 -4.57 5.45 1.27
N ASP A 31 -5.38 5.17 0.25
CA ASP A 31 -5.47 6.00 -0.96
C ASP A 31 -5.96 7.42 -0.65
N GLY A 32 -7.01 7.56 0.16
CA GLY A 32 -7.49 8.87 0.60
C GLY A 32 -6.45 9.67 1.41
N THR A 33 -5.59 8.99 2.17
CA THR A 33 -4.48 9.62 2.90
C THR A 33 -3.39 10.09 1.93
N PHE A 34 -3.01 9.24 0.99
CA PHE A 34 -2.04 9.57 -0.04
C PHE A 34 -2.48 10.82 -0.82
N GLN A 35 -3.71 10.85 -1.32
CA GLN A 35 -4.26 11.96 -2.09
C GLN A 35 -4.26 13.29 -1.31
N LYS A 36 -4.48 13.26 0.00
CA LYS A 36 -4.39 14.45 0.86
C LYS A 36 -2.95 14.87 1.15
N SER A 37 -2.01 13.92 1.18
CA SER A 37 -0.60 14.19 1.47
C SER A 37 0.14 14.83 0.28
N VAL A 38 -0.23 14.46 -0.94
CA VAL A 38 0.35 14.98 -2.17
C VAL A 38 -0.65 15.98 -2.75
N ASN A 39 -0.52 17.27 -2.43
CA ASN A 39 -1.41 18.36 -2.87
C ASN A 39 -1.79 18.28 -4.37
N ALA A 40 -2.83 17.50 -4.69
CA ALA A 40 -3.64 17.31 -5.90
C ALA A 40 -3.00 17.33 -7.31
N THR A 41 -1.74 17.69 -7.51
CA THR A 41 -1.22 18.06 -8.85
C THR A 41 -0.37 17.00 -9.54
N SER A 42 0.07 15.95 -8.84
CA SER A 42 0.72 14.81 -9.49
C SER A 42 0.62 13.54 -8.63
N SER A 43 -0.59 12.97 -8.56
CA SER A 43 -0.78 11.59 -8.10
C SER A 43 -0.21 10.63 -9.15
N THR A 44 1.12 10.48 -9.16
CA THR A 44 1.79 9.50 -10.01
C THR A 44 1.92 8.17 -9.29
N ARG A 45 1.94 7.08 -10.06
CA ARG A 45 2.24 5.73 -9.56
C ARG A 45 3.49 5.70 -8.71
N SER A 46 4.55 6.36 -9.18
CA SER A 46 5.83 6.51 -8.47
C SER A 46 5.68 7.23 -7.12
N GLY A 47 4.78 8.23 -7.04
CA GLY A 47 4.45 8.92 -5.80
C GLY A 47 3.75 7.98 -4.81
N TYR A 48 2.81 7.16 -5.27
CA TYR A 48 2.13 6.18 -4.43
C TYR A 48 3.10 5.11 -3.90
N ILE A 49 3.98 4.58 -4.76
CA ILE A 49 5.03 3.63 -4.33
C ILE A 49 5.88 4.24 -3.23
N LYS A 50 6.34 5.48 -3.44
CA LYS A 50 7.16 6.18 -2.46
C LYS A 50 6.41 6.35 -1.14
N PHE A 51 5.15 6.77 -1.21
CA PHE A 51 4.31 6.91 -0.02
C PHE A 51 4.21 5.59 0.75
N ILE A 52 3.91 4.46 0.09
CA ILE A 52 3.83 3.17 0.78
C ILE A 52 5.16 2.79 1.45
N ARG A 53 6.30 3.02 0.76
CA ARG A 53 7.65 2.79 1.32
C ARG A 53 7.91 3.64 2.55
N ASP A 54 7.55 4.92 2.51
CA ASP A 54 7.72 5.86 3.63
C ASP A 54 6.93 5.42 4.89
N TYR A 55 5.91 4.55 4.72
CA TYR A 55 5.06 4.02 5.79
C TYR A 55 5.17 2.51 6.00
N TYR A 56 6.21 1.84 5.51
CA TYR A 56 6.40 0.40 5.73
C TYR A 56 6.35 0.02 7.20
N TRP A 57 6.96 0.81 8.09
CA TRP A 57 6.93 0.60 9.54
C TRP A 57 5.51 0.46 10.14
N ILE A 58 4.47 0.99 9.49
CA ILE A 58 3.07 0.80 9.90
C ILE A 58 2.52 -0.54 9.41
N LEU A 59 2.90 -0.96 8.20
CA LEU A 59 2.39 -2.15 7.53
C LEU A 59 3.11 -3.43 7.99
N GLU A 60 4.39 -3.36 8.33
CA GLU A 60 5.19 -4.51 8.77
C GLU A 60 4.59 -5.22 9.99
N PRO A 61 4.15 -4.54 11.07
CA PRO A 61 3.51 -5.19 12.20
C PRO A 61 2.22 -5.94 11.81
N MET A 62 1.53 -5.50 10.75
CA MET A 62 0.29 -6.13 10.28
C MET A 62 0.53 -7.50 9.62
N THR A 63 1.77 -7.81 9.22
CA THR A 63 2.13 -9.12 8.67
C THR A 63 2.22 -10.21 9.74
N GLY A 64 2.18 -9.84 11.02
CA GLY A 64 2.24 -10.75 12.16
C GLY A 64 3.55 -11.52 12.35
N SER A 65 4.49 -11.39 11.39
CA SER A 65 5.71 -12.21 11.31
C SER A 65 7.00 -11.39 11.34
N GLY A 66 6.90 -10.07 11.51
CA GLY A 66 8.06 -9.17 11.61
C GLY A 66 8.84 -9.10 10.30
N VAL A 67 8.14 -9.14 9.16
CA VAL A 67 8.77 -8.97 7.85
C VAL A 67 9.35 -7.57 7.76
N ASP A 68 10.64 -7.47 7.47
CA ASP A 68 11.34 -6.22 7.20
C ASP A 68 11.17 -5.87 5.72
N PHE A 69 10.23 -4.98 5.42
CA PHE A 69 9.92 -4.55 4.06
C PHE A 69 11.00 -3.67 3.46
N ASP A 70 11.79 -2.96 4.28
CA ASP A 70 12.93 -2.17 3.81
C ASP A 70 14.05 -3.06 3.22
N ASN A 71 14.21 -4.28 3.76
CA ASN A 71 15.27 -5.21 3.35
C ASN A 71 14.77 -6.43 2.57
N THR A 72 13.46 -6.58 2.36
CA THR A 72 12.90 -7.71 1.59
C THR A 72 12.75 -7.36 0.11
N TYR A 73 13.45 -8.12 -0.74
CA TYR A 73 13.41 -7.97 -2.20
C TYR A 73 13.21 -9.29 -2.93
N TRP A 74 12.49 -9.26 -4.06
CA TRP A 74 12.22 -10.42 -4.92
C TRP A 74 13.05 -10.37 -6.20
N GLY A 75 14.21 -11.04 -6.19
CA GLY A 75 15.12 -11.10 -7.34
C GLY A 75 14.72 -12.10 -8.45
N ASN A 76 13.72 -12.94 -8.19
CA ASN A 76 13.25 -13.96 -9.14
C ASN A 76 12.09 -13.49 -10.03
N ILE A 77 11.58 -12.27 -9.80
CA ILE A 77 10.44 -11.70 -10.53
C ILE A 77 10.96 -10.53 -11.38
N LYS A 78 10.48 -10.44 -12.63
CA LYS A 78 10.80 -9.32 -13.53
C LYS A 78 9.56 -8.51 -13.79
N LEU A 79 9.49 -7.31 -13.23
CA LEU A 79 8.44 -6.33 -13.50
C LEU A 79 9.03 -5.12 -14.22
N LYS A 80 8.24 -4.50 -15.11
CA LYS A 80 8.67 -3.36 -15.93
C LYS A 80 8.04 -2.05 -15.51
N ASP A 81 8.84 -1.04 -15.20
CA ASP A 81 8.37 0.30 -14.84
C ASP A 81 7.51 0.96 -15.93
N GLU A 82 6.99 2.16 -15.65
CA GLU A 82 6.17 2.95 -16.59
C GLU A 82 6.88 3.28 -17.91
N LYS A 83 8.21 3.16 -17.96
CA LYS A 83 9.06 3.42 -19.12
C LYS A 83 9.52 2.12 -19.80
N GLY A 84 9.02 0.97 -19.36
CA GLY A 84 9.32 -0.35 -19.91
C GLY A 84 10.66 -0.95 -19.48
N LYS A 85 11.34 -0.38 -18.47
CA LYS A 85 12.60 -0.89 -17.91
C LYS A 85 12.35 -1.88 -16.78
N ASP A 86 13.19 -2.91 -16.68
CA ASP A 86 13.13 -3.86 -15.57
C ASP A 86 13.40 -3.15 -14.24
N ILE A 87 12.56 -3.41 -13.24
CA ILE A 87 12.73 -2.92 -11.87
C ILE A 87 13.79 -3.78 -11.18
N GLU A 88 14.98 -3.23 -10.96
CA GLU A 88 16.12 -3.96 -10.39
C GLU A 88 15.90 -4.40 -8.93
N LYS A 89 15.17 -3.60 -8.15
CA LYS A 89 14.85 -3.85 -6.74
C LYS A 89 13.36 -3.93 -6.55
N LEU A 90 12.83 -5.12 -6.77
CA LEU A 90 11.44 -5.44 -6.56
C LEU A 90 11.18 -5.66 -5.06
N ASP A 91 10.40 -4.77 -4.46
CA ASP A 91 9.97 -4.81 -3.06
C ASP A 91 8.43 -4.91 -2.97
N MET A 92 7.89 -4.91 -1.75
CA MET A 92 6.44 -5.07 -1.53
C MET A 92 5.61 -4.01 -2.24
N ALA A 93 6.05 -2.75 -2.22
CA ALA A 93 5.31 -1.65 -2.84
C ALA A 93 5.32 -1.76 -4.37
N SER A 94 6.35 -2.38 -4.94
CA SER A 94 6.42 -2.64 -6.37
C SER A 94 5.33 -3.60 -6.84
N PHE A 95 4.86 -4.53 -5.98
CA PHE A 95 3.77 -5.47 -6.32
C PHE A 95 2.37 -4.86 -6.27
N ILE A 96 2.14 -3.93 -5.33
CA ILE A 96 0.81 -3.34 -5.06
C ILE A 96 0.19 -2.68 -6.32
N LEU A 97 1.00 -2.35 -7.31
CA LEU A 97 0.55 -1.64 -8.52
C LEU A 97 0.57 -2.50 -9.79
N TYR A 98 0.68 -3.83 -9.67
CA TYR A 98 0.49 -4.76 -10.79
C TYR A 98 -0.76 -5.63 -10.68
N PHE A 99 -1.48 -5.53 -9.56
CA PHE A 99 -2.79 -6.11 -9.33
C PHE A 99 -3.85 -5.01 -9.33
#